data_AF-T0YYS2-F1
#
_entry.id   AF-T0YYS2-F1
#
_cell.length_a   1.000
_cell.length_b   1.000
_cell.length_c   1.000
_cell.angle_alpha   90.00
_cell.angle_beta   90.00
_cell.angle_gamma   90.00
#
_symmetry.space_group_name_H-M   'P 1'
#
loop_
_entity.id
_entity.type
_entity.pdbx_description
1 polymer ?
#
loop_
_entity_poly.entity_id
_entity_poly.type
_entity_poly.pdbx_seq_one_letter_code
_entity_poly.pdbx_strand_id
1 'polypeptide(L)'
;MIVKPAWVRPLAWIATAFALGVIVFGAFVRLSNAGLSCPDWPTCYGRITWPVHHTAVAAADAAFPGRPVAVHLAWREQTHRFIAGTLGALVLILALGAVWRQRGPRHAVIVAALAAALGVWLYIGGEHGYSSLLAAVAIVLPLLAAWWLRRAAPWKMLSVAFAVIIFQAMLGMWTVTLLLKPAIVMSHLLGGLATFALLAYTAL
;
A
#
# COMPACT_ATOMS: atom_id res chain seq x y z
N MET A 1 -32.39 9.38 -1.44
CA MET A 1 -30.97 9.81 -1.46
C MET A 1 -30.38 9.61 -0.07
N ILE A 2 -29.49 8.63 0.11
CA ILE A 2 -28.74 8.51 1.38
C ILE A 2 -27.63 9.56 1.32
N VAL A 3 -27.77 10.62 2.11
CA VAL A 3 -26.85 11.76 2.23
C VAL A 3 -25.42 11.25 2.44
N LYS A 4 -24.45 11.72 1.64
CA LYS A 4 -23.02 11.48 1.90
C LYS A 4 -22.71 12.06 3.30
N PRO A 5 -22.21 11.29 4.29
CA PRO A 5 -21.74 11.82 5.55
C PRO A 5 -20.79 12.99 5.27
N ALA A 6 -21.00 14.11 5.95
CA ALA A 6 -20.29 15.35 5.68
C ALA A 6 -18.76 15.20 5.75
N TRP A 7 -18.25 14.19 6.47
CA TRP A 7 -16.82 13.91 6.62
C TRP A 7 -16.17 13.19 5.43
N VAL A 8 -16.90 12.44 4.61
CA VAL A 8 -16.28 11.60 3.55
C VAL A 8 -15.66 12.45 2.45
N ARG A 9 -16.34 13.52 2.04
CA ARG A 9 -15.89 14.38 0.94
C ARG A 9 -14.56 15.10 1.23
N PRO A 10 -14.37 15.78 2.38
CA PRO A 10 -13.07 16.39 2.68
C PRO A 10 -11.95 15.35 2.85
N LEU A 11 -12.22 14.19 3.48
CA LEU A 11 -11.22 13.13 3.60
C LEU A 11 -10.84 12.53 2.23
N ALA A 12 -11.78 12.41 1.29
CA ALA A 12 -11.49 11.95 -0.07
C ALA A 12 -10.60 12.94 -0.84
N TRP A 13 -10.79 14.25 -0.68
CA TRP A 13 -9.88 15.26 -1.23
C TRP A 13 -8.49 15.21 -0.60
N ILE A 14 -8.40 15.04 0.72
CA ILE A 14 -7.12 14.84 1.42
C ILE A 14 -6.43 13.59 0.88
N ALA A 15 -7.15 12.47 0.76
CA ALA A 15 -6.61 11.21 0.23
C ALA A 15 -6.15 11.35 -1.22
N THR A 16 -6.86 12.13 -2.04
CA THR A 16 -6.51 12.41 -3.44
C THR A 16 -5.21 13.20 -3.53
N ALA A 17 -5.11 14.32 -2.80
CA ALA A 17 -3.88 15.11 -2.75
C ALA A 17 -2.71 14.31 -2.18
N PHE A 18 -2.97 13.47 -1.18
CA PHE A 18 -1.96 12.63 -0.58
C PHE A 18 -1.47 11.52 -1.53
N ALA A 19 -2.38 10.89 -2.28
CA ALA A 19 -2.04 9.92 -3.33
C ALA A 19 -1.16 10.55 -4.42
N LEU A 20 -1.46 11.79 -4.85
CA LEU A 20 -0.61 12.54 -5.76
C LEU A 20 0.79 12.76 -5.16
N GLY A 21 0.86 13.15 -3.88
CA GLY A 21 2.13 13.30 -3.15
C GLY A 21 2.95 11.99 -3.10
N VAL A 22 2.31 10.85 -2.85
CA VAL A 22 2.94 9.52 -2.89
C VAL A 22 3.52 9.23 -4.27
N ILE A 23 2.78 9.50 -5.35
CA ILE A 23 3.22 9.29 -6.73
C ILE A 23 4.45 10.15 -7.04
N VAL A 24 4.40 11.45 -6.71
CA VAL A 24 5.52 12.38 -6.93
C VAL A 24 6.75 11.97 -6.12
N PHE A 25 6.59 11.60 -4.84
CA PHE A 25 7.70 11.14 -4.03
C PHE A 25 8.27 9.80 -4.52
N GLY A 26 7.43 8.90 -5.04
CA GLY A 26 7.87 7.67 -5.71
C GLY A 26 8.68 7.94 -6.97
N ALA A 27 8.30 8.94 -7.77
CA ALA A 27 9.09 9.39 -8.91
C ALA A 27 10.46 9.94 -8.46
N PHE A 28 10.51 10.70 -7.36
CA PHE A 28 11.77 11.15 -6.76
C PHE A 28 12.65 9.98 -6.29
N VAL A 29 12.10 8.95 -5.64
CA VAL A 29 12.84 7.73 -5.25
C VAL A 29 13.47 7.06 -6.47
N ARG A 30 12.74 6.98 -7.58
CA ARG A 30 13.25 6.40 -8.83
C ARG A 30 14.33 7.26 -9.47
N LEU A 31 14.09 8.56 -9.63
CA LEU A 31 15.02 9.49 -10.28
C LEU A 31 16.30 9.71 -9.48
N SER A 32 16.26 9.52 -8.16
CA SER A 32 17.42 9.55 -7.27
C SER A 32 18.13 8.20 -7.12
N ASN A 33 17.75 7.20 -7.93
CA ASN A 33 18.29 5.84 -7.93
C ASN A 33 18.19 5.10 -6.57
N ALA A 34 17.20 5.48 -5.75
CA ALA A 34 16.99 4.92 -4.41
C ALA A 34 16.10 3.67 -4.40
N GLY A 35 15.49 3.28 -5.52
CA GLY A 35 14.46 2.22 -5.57
C GLY A 35 14.92 0.78 -5.26
N LEU A 36 16.20 0.56 -4.94
CA LEU A 36 16.77 -0.74 -4.53
C LEU A 36 17.67 -0.61 -3.28
N SER A 37 17.53 0.47 -2.54
CA SER A 37 18.34 0.81 -1.37
C SER A 37 18.04 -0.04 -0.14
N CYS A 38 16.82 -0.57 -0.01
CA CYS A 38 16.44 -1.57 0.98
C CYS A 38 16.36 -2.95 0.29
N PRO A 39 17.09 -3.97 0.78
CA PRO A 39 17.15 -5.28 0.13
C PRO A 39 15.87 -6.13 0.31
N ASP A 40 15.09 -5.82 1.34
CA ASP A 40 13.95 -6.56 1.85
C ASP A 40 12.67 -5.72 1.85
N TRP A 41 11.54 -6.36 2.17
CA TRP A 41 10.22 -5.75 2.26
C TRP A 41 9.38 -6.49 3.31
N PRO A 42 8.56 -5.80 4.12
CA PRO A 42 8.36 -4.33 4.21
C PRO A 42 9.45 -3.60 5.01
N THR A 43 10.35 -4.36 5.64
CA THR A 43 11.51 -3.87 6.39
C THR A 43 12.62 -3.34 5.48
N CYS A 44 13.63 -2.70 6.08
CA CYS A 44 14.87 -2.27 5.45
C CYS A 44 16.05 -2.78 6.29
N TYR A 45 16.83 -3.72 5.76
CA TYR A 45 17.88 -4.46 6.46
C TYR A 45 17.36 -5.18 7.72
N GLY A 46 16.19 -5.81 7.63
CA GLY A 46 15.55 -6.54 8.74
C GLY A 46 15.00 -5.64 9.86
N ARG A 47 14.97 -4.33 9.65
CA ARG A 47 14.49 -3.33 10.62
C ARG A 47 13.35 -2.52 10.03
N ILE A 48 12.54 -1.90 10.90
CA ILE A 48 11.44 -1.02 10.45
C ILE A 48 12.01 0.23 9.77
N THR A 49 13.08 0.79 10.29
CA THR A 49 13.83 1.92 9.69
C THR A 49 15.18 1.45 9.15
N TRP A 50 15.90 2.32 8.46
CA TRP A 50 17.24 2.02 7.96
C TRP A 50 18.30 2.18 9.06
N PRO A 51 19.39 1.36 9.03
CA PRO A 51 20.48 1.50 9.97
C PRO A 51 21.27 2.79 9.70
N VAL A 52 21.61 3.52 10.77
CA VAL A 52 22.40 4.77 10.71
C VAL A 52 23.66 4.74 11.59
N HIS A 53 23.66 3.94 12.64
CA HIS A 53 24.80 3.82 13.54
C HIS A 53 25.83 2.84 12.97
N HIS A 54 27.13 3.17 13.10
CA HIS A 54 28.22 2.38 12.52
C HIS A 54 28.15 0.87 12.81
N THR A 55 27.83 0.49 14.04
CA THR A 55 27.69 -0.93 14.43
C THR A 55 26.50 -1.61 13.74
N ALA A 56 25.37 -0.91 13.61
CA ALA A 56 24.19 -1.43 12.92
C ALA A 56 24.40 -1.50 11.40
N VAL A 57 25.14 -0.54 10.83
CA VAL A 57 25.55 -0.54 9.42
C VAL A 57 26.48 -1.72 9.15
N ALA A 58 27.52 -1.91 9.95
CA ALA A 58 28.45 -3.03 9.78
C ALA A 58 27.75 -4.40 9.87
N ALA A 59 26.81 -4.56 10.81
CA ALA A 59 26.00 -5.78 10.91
C ALA A 59 25.09 -5.99 9.69
N ALA A 60 24.49 -4.91 9.17
CA ALA A 60 23.65 -4.97 7.97
C ALA A 60 24.47 -5.29 6.71
N ASP A 61 25.64 -4.67 6.54
CA ASP A 61 26.56 -4.93 5.43
C ASP A 61 27.06 -6.39 5.45
N ALA A 62 27.32 -6.93 6.64
CA ALA A 62 27.68 -8.35 6.80
C ALA A 62 26.51 -9.30 6.44
N ALA A 63 25.28 -8.93 6.78
CA ALA A 63 24.09 -9.74 6.49
C ALA A 63 23.63 -9.64 5.02
N PHE A 64 23.88 -8.52 4.35
CA PHE A 64 23.45 -8.23 2.97
C PHE A 64 24.64 -7.80 2.09
N PRO A 65 25.63 -8.67 1.84
CA PRO A 65 26.88 -8.30 1.16
C PRO A 65 26.68 -7.80 -0.28
N GLY A 66 25.59 -8.20 -0.95
CA GLY A 66 25.26 -7.78 -2.32
C GLY A 66 24.62 -6.39 -2.43
N ARG A 67 24.19 -5.78 -1.32
CA ARG A 67 23.59 -4.44 -1.27
C ARG A 67 24.00 -3.74 0.02
N PRO A 68 25.21 -3.18 0.12
CA PRO A 68 25.67 -2.48 1.31
C PRO A 68 24.82 -1.22 1.58
N VAL A 69 24.73 -0.84 2.85
CA VAL A 69 23.89 0.26 3.32
C VAL A 69 24.39 1.59 2.75
N ALA A 70 23.55 2.19 1.93
CA ALA A 70 23.69 3.58 1.52
C ALA A 70 22.61 4.43 2.19
N VAL A 71 22.90 4.97 3.38
CA VAL A 71 21.94 5.72 4.21
C VAL A 71 21.23 6.82 3.42
N HIS A 72 21.97 7.57 2.60
CA HIS A 72 21.46 8.67 1.77
C HIS A 72 20.46 8.21 0.67
N LEU A 73 20.44 6.93 0.33
CA LEU A 73 19.46 6.30 -0.57
C LEU A 73 18.33 5.63 0.24
N ALA A 74 18.68 4.87 1.29
CA ALA A 74 17.77 4.05 2.09
C ALA A 74 16.60 4.85 2.70
N TRP A 75 16.88 6.06 3.19
CA TRP A 75 15.82 6.89 3.77
C TRP A 75 14.72 7.23 2.76
N ARG A 76 15.06 7.42 1.48
CA ARG A 76 14.09 7.79 0.44
C ARG A 76 13.11 6.66 0.20
N GLU A 77 13.63 5.44 0.00
CA GLU A 77 12.80 4.28 -0.24
C GLU A 77 11.93 3.94 0.97
N GLN A 78 12.51 3.85 2.17
CA GLN A 78 11.75 3.46 3.35
C GLN A 78 10.72 4.53 3.75
N THR A 79 11.04 5.83 3.58
CA THR A 79 10.07 6.91 3.79
C THR A 79 8.91 6.81 2.80
N HIS A 80 9.18 6.50 1.52
CA HIS A 80 8.12 6.30 0.53
C HIS A 80 7.16 5.18 0.96
N ARG A 81 7.70 4.06 1.47
CA ARG A 81 6.90 2.94 1.99
C ARG A 81 6.01 3.37 3.17
N PHE A 82 6.51 4.19 4.10
CA PHE A 82 5.72 4.72 5.22
C PHE A 82 4.60 5.68 4.78
N ILE A 83 4.90 6.57 3.83
CA ILE A 83 3.90 7.50 3.27
C ILE A 83 2.81 6.69 2.56
N ALA A 84 3.18 5.69 1.75
CA ALA A 84 2.24 4.79 1.08
C ALA A 84 1.41 3.97 2.09
N GLY A 85 2.00 3.48 3.17
CA GLY A 85 1.28 2.78 4.26
C GLY A 85 0.24 3.67 4.94
N THR A 86 0.59 4.95 5.17
CA THR A 86 -0.34 5.94 5.73
C THR A 86 -1.51 6.21 4.78
N LEU A 87 -1.27 6.27 3.47
CA LEU A 87 -2.33 6.37 2.48
C LEU A 87 -3.24 5.13 2.52
N GLY A 88 -2.66 3.92 2.66
CA GLY A 88 -3.40 2.67 2.85
C GLY A 88 -4.36 2.72 4.04
N ALA A 89 -3.90 3.23 5.19
CA ALA A 89 -4.73 3.41 6.38
C ALA A 89 -5.88 4.41 6.15
N LEU A 90 -5.61 5.52 5.47
CA LEU A 90 -6.63 6.52 5.11
C LEU A 90 -7.70 5.93 4.17
N VAL A 91 -7.28 5.16 3.16
CA VAL A 91 -8.19 4.46 2.24
C VAL A 91 -9.03 3.42 2.98
N LEU A 92 -8.46 2.68 3.94
CA LEU A 92 -9.21 1.75 4.80
C LEU A 92 -10.29 2.48 5.61
N ILE A 93 -9.98 3.63 6.21
CA ILE A 93 -10.95 4.43 6.97
C ILE A 93 -12.13 4.86 6.07
N LEU A 94 -11.83 5.35 4.86
CA LEU A 94 -12.84 5.72 3.87
C LEU A 94 -13.68 4.51 3.43
N ALA A 95 -13.05 3.37 3.14
CA ALA A 95 -13.72 2.14 2.76
C ALA A 95 -14.63 1.61 3.86
N LEU A 96 -14.18 1.62 5.13
CA LEU A 96 -15.00 1.26 6.29
C LEU A 96 -16.19 2.21 6.44
N GLY A 97 -15.99 3.51 6.29
CA GLY A 97 -17.08 4.49 6.29
C GLY A 97 -18.14 4.23 5.20
N ALA A 98 -17.71 3.71 4.04
CA ALA A 98 -18.59 3.34 2.94
C ALA A 98 -19.50 2.15 3.28
N VAL A 99 -18.95 1.15 3.96
CA VAL A 99 -19.63 -0.13 4.23
C VAL A 99 -20.26 -0.22 5.63
N TRP A 100 -19.95 0.71 6.56
CA TRP A 100 -20.25 0.58 8.00
C TRP A 100 -21.70 0.21 8.36
N ARG A 101 -22.65 0.67 7.55
CA ARG A 101 -24.10 0.45 7.76
C ARG A 101 -24.60 -0.91 7.26
N GLN A 102 -23.81 -1.67 6.51
CA GLN A 102 -24.21 -2.98 5.96
C GLN A 102 -23.29 -4.08 6.50
N ARG A 103 -23.85 -5.03 7.27
CA ARG A 103 -23.08 -6.06 7.99
C ARG A 103 -22.17 -6.88 7.08
N GLY A 104 -22.67 -7.36 5.94
CA GLY A 104 -21.91 -8.19 4.99
C GLY A 104 -20.67 -7.47 4.43
N PRO A 105 -20.84 -6.37 3.66
CA PRO A 105 -19.72 -5.58 3.15
C PRO A 105 -18.76 -5.10 4.23
N ARG A 106 -19.26 -4.76 5.43
CA ARG A 106 -18.42 -4.38 6.57
C ARG A 106 -17.51 -5.51 7.02
N HIS A 107 -18.04 -6.71 7.24
CA HIS A 107 -17.22 -7.85 7.64
C HIS A 107 -16.20 -8.21 6.55
N ALA A 108 -16.58 -8.15 5.27
CA ALA A 108 -15.67 -8.39 4.16
C ALA A 108 -14.45 -7.44 4.17
N VAL A 109 -14.67 -6.12 4.35
CA VAL A 109 -13.56 -5.14 4.42
C VAL A 109 -12.70 -5.33 5.68
N ILE A 110 -13.30 -5.64 6.84
CA ILE A 110 -12.55 -5.91 8.07
C ILE A 110 -11.68 -7.16 7.93
N VAL A 111 -12.25 -8.26 7.43
CA VAL A 111 -11.51 -9.52 7.20
C VAL A 111 -10.39 -9.29 6.18
N ALA A 112 -10.64 -8.50 5.12
CA ALA A 112 -9.60 -8.14 4.16
C ALA A 112 -8.43 -7.38 4.79
N ALA A 113 -8.71 -6.40 5.66
CA ALA A 113 -7.67 -5.65 6.36
C ALA A 113 -6.86 -6.53 7.32
N LEU A 114 -7.52 -7.42 8.06
CA LEU A 114 -6.85 -8.39 8.94
C LEU A 114 -6.02 -9.40 8.14
N ALA A 115 -6.55 -9.90 7.02
CA ALA A 115 -5.83 -10.80 6.12
C ALA A 115 -4.59 -10.11 5.51
N ALA A 116 -4.68 -8.84 5.11
CA ALA A 116 -3.52 -8.08 4.63
C ALA A 116 -2.44 -7.94 5.72
N ALA A 117 -2.83 -7.58 6.95
CA ALA A 117 -1.90 -7.44 8.07
C ALA A 117 -1.23 -8.78 8.45
N LEU A 118 -2.03 -9.85 8.57
CA LEU A 118 -1.51 -11.19 8.84
C LEU A 118 -0.64 -11.71 7.69
N GLY A 119 -1.02 -11.43 6.44
CA GLY A 119 -0.25 -11.77 5.25
C GLY A 119 1.14 -11.13 5.25
N VAL A 120 1.25 -9.86 5.66
CA VAL A 120 2.54 -9.18 5.83
C VAL A 120 3.36 -9.83 6.96
N TRP A 121 2.73 -10.16 8.09
CA TRP A 121 3.42 -10.83 9.19
C TRP A 121 3.97 -12.21 8.79
N LEU A 122 3.17 -13.02 8.08
CA LEU A 122 3.61 -14.31 7.55
C LEU A 122 4.71 -14.18 6.50
N TYR A 123 4.65 -13.14 5.67
CA TYR A 123 5.71 -12.85 4.70
C TYR A 123 7.06 -12.62 5.39
N ILE A 124 7.09 -11.79 6.44
CA ILE A 124 8.30 -11.54 7.24
C ILE A 124 8.80 -12.83 7.89
N GLY A 125 7.89 -13.71 8.30
CA GLY A 125 8.23 -15.03 8.86
C GLY A 125 8.74 -16.06 7.84
N GLY A 126 8.77 -15.75 6.54
CA GLY A 126 9.19 -16.67 5.48
C GLY A 126 8.07 -17.57 4.92
N GLU A 127 6.84 -17.45 5.43
CA GLU A 127 5.68 -18.27 5.04
C GLU A 127 4.98 -17.71 3.79
N HIS A 128 5.72 -17.64 2.68
CA HIS A 128 5.30 -16.94 1.46
C HIS A 128 4.04 -17.53 0.81
N GLY A 129 3.82 -18.85 0.95
CA GLY A 129 2.63 -19.52 0.42
C GLY A 129 1.34 -19.04 1.10
N TYR A 130 1.30 -19.08 2.43
CA TYR A 130 0.16 -18.59 3.21
C TYR A 130 -0.04 -17.08 3.07
N SER A 131 1.06 -16.30 3.01
CA SER A 131 1.00 -14.87 2.73
C SER A 131 0.30 -14.58 1.39
N SER A 132 0.63 -15.32 0.34
CA SER A 132 0.02 -15.16 -0.99
C SER A 132 -1.48 -15.47 -0.99
N LEU A 133 -1.91 -16.50 -0.27
CA LEU A 133 -3.33 -16.82 -0.10
C LEU A 133 -4.09 -15.70 0.63
N LEU A 134 -3.53 -15.18 1.72
CA LEU A 134 -4.14 -14.07 2.46
C LEU A 134 -4.17 -12.78 1.65
N ALA A 135 -3.16 -12.51 0.82
CA ALA A 135 -3.16 -11.38 -0.09
C ALA A 135 -4.30 -11.49 -1.12
N ALA A 136 -4.53 -12.68 -1.70
CA ALA A 136 -5.65 -12.92 -2.61
C ALA A 136 -7.00 -12.67 -1.91
N VAL A 137 -7.18 -13.18 -0.69
CA VAL A 137 -8.38 -12.92 0.13
C VAL A 137 -8.56 -11.43 0.39
N ALA A 138 -7.48 -10.74 0.77
CA ALA A 138 -7.47 -9.31 1.07
C ALA A 138 -7.85 -8.44 -0.15
N ILE A 139 -7.56 -8.90 -1.37
CA ILE A 139 -7.94 -8.20 -2.61
C ILE A 139 -9.36 -8.53 -3.05
N VAL A 140 -9.77 -9.80 -2.98
CA VAL A 140 -11.06 -10.26 -3.49
C VAL A 140 -12.22 -9.77 -2.62
N LEU A 141 -12.08 -9.82 -1.29
CA LEU A 141 -13.18 -9.47 -0.37
C LEU A 141 -13.68 -8.03 -0.51
N PRO A 142 -12.85 -6.98 -0.64
CA PRO A 142 -13.33 -5.62 -0.88
C PRO A 142 -14.01 -5.44 -2.24
N LEU A 143 -13.62 -6.20 -3.27
CA LEU A 143 -14.31 -6.20 -4.57
C LEU A 143 -15.72 -6.82 -4.46
N LEU A 144 -15.84 -7.95 -3.75
CA LEU A 144 -17.15 -8.55 -3.45
C LEU A 144 -18.00 -7.62 -2.58
N ALA A 145 -17.39 -6.95 -1.59
CA ALA A 145 -18.06 -5.95 -0.78
C ALA A 145 -18.63 -4.81 -1.63
N ALA A 146 -17.86 -4.31 -2.61
CA ALA A 146 -18.29 -3.28 -3.55
C ALA A 146 -19.47 -3.75 -4.43
N TRP A 147 -19.46 -5.02 -4.85
CA TRP A 147 -20.55 -5.63 -5.61
C TRP A 147 -21.84 -5.72 -4.78
N TRP A 148 -21.75 -6.18 -3.53
CA TRP A 148 -22.89 -6.36 -2.63
C TRP A 148 -23.39 -5.05 -2.00
N LEU A 149 -22.58 -3.99 -2.00
CA LEU A 149 -22.94 -2.73 -1.38
C LEU A 149 -24.14 -2.08 -2.08
N ARG A 150 -25.26 -2.00 -1.37
CA ARG A 150 -26.48 -1.31 -1.86
C ARG A 150 -26.38 0.21 -1.69
N ARG A 151 -25.39 0.84 -2.34
CA ARG A 151 -25.16 2.30 -2.36
C ARG A 151 -24.76 2.77 -3.76
N ALA A 152 -24.81 4.09 -3.98
CA ALA A 152 -24.37 4.73 -5.22
C ALA A 152 -22.89 4.44 -5.53
N ALA A 153 -22.51 4.54 -6.81
CA ALA A 153 -21.19 4.19 -7.31
C ALA A 153 -20.00 4.76 -6.52
N PRO A 154 -19.97 6.05 -6.09
CA PRO A 154 -18.83 6.59 -5.34
C PRO A 154 -18.50 5.82 -4.06
N TRP A 155 -19.52 5.25 -3.39
CA TRP A 155 -19.30 4.44 -2.20
C TRP A 155 -18.65 3.10 -2.50
N LYS A 156 -19.02 2.49 -3.62
CA LYS A 156 -18.42 1.24 -4.10
C LYS A 156 -16.95 1.45 -4.46
N MET A 157 -16.63 2.61 -5.06
CA MET A 157 -15.27 2.93 -5.49
C MET A 157 -14.29 3.04 -4.32
N LEU A 158 -14.72 3.40 -3.10
CA LEU A 158 -13.86 3.38 -1.92
C LEU A 158 -13.44 1.95 -1.52
N SER A 159 -14.35 0.97 -1.62
CA SER A 159 -14.00 -0.44 -1.41
C SER A 159 -13.12 -0.99 -2.52
N VAL A 160 -13.32 -0.57 -3.77
CA VAL A 160 -12.44 -0.92 -4.89
C VAL A 160 -11.05 -0.30 -4.71
N ALA A 161 -10.96 0.97 -4.31
CA ALA A 161 -9.70 1.64 -4.02
C ALA A 161 -8.90 0.92 -2.92
N PHE A 162 -9.58 0.37 -1.91
CA PHE A 162 -8.94 -0.47 -0.90
C PHE A 162 -8.38 -1.78 -1.46
N ALA A 163 -9.07 -2.44 -2.39
CA ALA A 163 -8.52 -3.61 -3.09
C ALA A 163 -7.28 -3.23 -3.92
N VAL A 164 -7.36 -2.11 -4.66
CA VAL A 164 -6.27 -1.63 -5.51
C VAL A 164 -5.05 -1.28 -4.68
N ILE A 165 -5.19 -0.61 -3.53
CA ILE A 165 -4.03 -0.21 -2.71
C ILE A 165 -3.32 -1.41 -2.06
N ILE A 166 -4.05 -2.49 -1.74
CA ILE A 166 -3.45 -3.76 -1.29
C ILE A 166 -2.63 -4.37 -2.43
N PHE A 167 -3.19 -4.42 -3.65
CA PHE A 167 -2.45 -4.90 -4.82
C PHE A 167 -1.25 -4.01 -5.15
N GLN A 168 -1.35 -2.70 -4.95
CA GLN A 168 -0.22 -1.77 -5.10
C GLN A 168 0.90 -2.05 -4.11
N ALA A 169 0.60 -2.44 -2.88
CA ALA A 169 1.62 -2.86 -1.92
C ALA A 169 2.38 -4.10 -2.43
N MET A 170 1.69 -5.06 -3.06
CA MET A 170 2.33 -6.22 -3.70
C MET A 170 3.20 -5.81 -4.89
N LEU A 171 2.72 -4.91 -5.76
CA LEU A 171 3.52 -4.42 -6.88
C LEU A 171 4.77 -3.68 -6.38
N GLY A 172 4.65 -2.86 -5.34
CA GLY A 172 5.78 -2.18 -4.69
C GLY A 172 6.77 -3.15 -4.01
N MET A 173 6.30 -4.28 -3.47
CA MET A 173 7.18 -5.36 -3.02
C MET A 173 7.92 -6.01 -4.21
N TRP A 174 7.22 -6.25 -5.32
CA TRP A 174 7.79 -6.85 -6.51
C TRP A 174 8.78 -5.93 -7.25
N THR A 175 8.65 -4.61 -7.17
CA THR A 175 9.68 -3.71 -7.71
C THR A 175 11.03 -3.93 -7.03
N VAL A 176 11.04 -4.25 -5.74
CA VAL A 176 12.28 -4.50 -4.97
C VAL A 176 12.78 -5.92 -5.15
N THR A 177 11.90 -6.91 -5.01
CA THR A 177 12.25 -8.34 -5.08
C THR A 177 12.55 -8.82 -6.50
N LEU A 178 11.97 -8.17 -7.52
CA LEU A 178 12.24 -8.42 -8.93
C LEU A 178 13.10 -7.34 -9.59
N LEU A 179 13.94 -6.64 -8.82
CA LEU A 179 15.01 -5.78 -9.35
C LEU A 179 14.54 -4.75 -10.40
N LEU A 180 13.42 -4.07 -10.10
CA LEU A 180 12.84 -3.00 -10.93
C LEU A 180 12.49 -3.43 -12.37
N LYS A 181 12.11 -4.70 -12.59
CA LYS A 181 11.59 -5.17 -13.89
C LYS A 181 10.60 -4.16 -14.49
N PRO A 182 10.83 -3.63 -15.72
CA PRO A 182 10.07 -2.51 -16.25
C PRO A 182 8.55 -2.72 -16.22
N ALA A 183 8.06 -3.91 -16.57
CA ALA A 183 6.64 -4.22 -16.55
C ALA A 183 5.99 -4.04 -15.15
N ILE A 184 6.70 -4.43 -14.08
CA ILE A 184 6.20 -4.30 -12.71
C ILE A 184 6.19 -2.83 -12.28
N VAL A 185 7.24 -2.09 -12.61
CA VAL A 185 7.34 -0.66 -12.29
C VAL A 185 6.23 0.13 -13.01
N MET A 186 6.00 -0.16 -14.30
CA MET A 186 4.92 0.48 -15.05
C MET A 186 3.54 0.12 -14.49
N SER A 187 3.34 -1.14 -14.12
CA SER A 187 2.08 -1.58 -13.48
C SER A 187 1.85 -0.89 -12.12
N HIS A 188 2.93 -0.68 -11.35
CA HIS A 188 2.89 0.04 -10.08
C HIS A 188 2.48 1.50 -10.29
N LEU A 189 3.12 2.20 -11.24
CA LEU A 189 2.76 3.58 -11.59
C LEU A 189 1.31 3.68 -12.08
N LEU A 190 0.90 2.80 -13.00
CA LEU A 190 -0.46 2.80 -13.54
C LEU A 190 -1.52 2.59 -12.47
N GLY A 191 -1.32 1.64 -11.55
CA GLY A 191 -2.30 1.45 -10.49
C GLY A 191 -2.19 2.49 -9.35
N GLY A 192 -1.05 3.17 -9.19
CA GLY A 192 -0.95 4.40 -8.41
C GLY A 192 -1.85 5.52 -8.99
N LEU A 193 -1.76 5.75 -10.31
CA LEU A 193 -2.64 6.67 -11.03
C LEU A 193 -4.12 6.25 -10.97
N ALA A 194 -4.41 4.95 -11.04
CA ALA A 194 -5.76 4.43 -10.85
C ALA A 194 -6.29 4.68 -9.43
N THR A 195 -5.45 4.53 -8.41
CA THR A 195 -5.81 4.86 -7.01
C THR A 195 -6.13 6.34 -6.87
N PHE A 196 -5.29 7.22 -7.43
CA PHE A 196 -5.55 8.66 -7.49
C PHE A 196 -6.88 8.96 -8.18
N ALA A 197 -7.14 8.39 -9.36
CA ALA A 197 -8.36 8.61 -10.12
C ALA A 197 -9.61 8.14 -9.38
N LEU A 198 -9.56 6.97 -8.72
CA LEU A 198 -10.65 6.47 -7.89
C LEU A 198 -10.95 7.41 -6.72
N LEU A 199 -9.92 7.86 -5.99
CA LEU A 199 -10.10 8.78 -4.86
C LEU A 199 -10.66 10.14 -5.34
N ALA A 200 -10.12 10.69 -6.43
CA ALA A 200 -10.62 11.93 -7.03
C ALA A 200 -12.09 11.81 -7.43
N TYR A 201 -12.47 10.71 -8.11
CA TYR A 201 -13.86 10.45 -8.49
C TYR A 201 -14.80 10.40 -7.27
N THR A 202 -14.36 9.84 -6.14
CA THR A 202 -15.18 9.81 -4.93
C THR A 202 -15.33 11.17 -4.23
N ALA A 203 -14.39 12.08 -4.48
CA ALA A 203 -14.37 13.42 -3.91
C ALA A 203 -15.29 14.41 -4.65
N LEU A 204 -15.62 14.12 -5.91
CA LEU A 204 -16.62 14.83 -6.73
C LEU A 204 -18.07 14.50 -6.27
#